data_AF-A0A4S0KAU7-F1
#
_entry.id   AF-A0A4S0KAU7-F1
#
_cell.length_a   1.000
_cell.length_b   1.000
_cell.length_c   1.000
_cell.angle_alpha   90.00
_cell.angle_beta   90.00
_cell.angle_gamma   90.00
#
_symmetry.space_group_name_H-M   'P 1'
#
loop_
_entity.id
_entity.type
_entity.pdbx_description
1 polymer ?
#
loop_
_entity_poly.entity_id
_entity_poly.type
_entity_poly.pdbx_seq_one_letter_code
_entity_poly.pdbx_strand_id
1 'polypeptide(L)'
;MSNDLGQLRYVPQNFRDLAETELGKELWSFLKHRDNLIRMETATLLDRAAVEPLAAGLVAEFGEEVSDDRVKQMIGHMVRQVMAAMGYETDRSALRITRPSLFTSGTTYRPAGSGPREAMKITKEQRDAWIKNTKNSAFNTWLNKQVRDENGVLLLEQLYAVARKYGIEKRYDNLNPGQQRMNIGVQLRKLVDPKEYEST
;
A
#
# COMPACT_ATOMS: atom_id res chain seq x y z
N MET A 1 29.97 -0.12 5.02
CA MET A 1 30.13 0.78 6.17
C MET A 1 29.54 0.07 7.37
N SER A 2 30.38 -0.32 8.34
CA SER A 2 29.93 -1.03 9.54
C SER A 2 29.43 0.00 10.55
N ASN A 3 28.18 0.45 10.43
CA ASN A 3 27.54 1.12 11.56
C ASN A 3 27.33 0.06 12.64
N ASP A 4 27.93 0.28 13.82
CA ASP A 4 27.78 -0.61 14.98
C ASP A 4 26.35 -0.50 15.53
N LEU A 5 25.42 -1.18 14.86
CA LEU A 5 24.02 -1.27 15.25
C LEU A 5 23.83 -1.99 16.59
N GLY A 6 24.87 -2.67 17.10
CA GLY A 6 24.86 -3.32 18.41
C GLY A 6 24.52 -2.34 19.53
N GLN A 7 25.03 -1.11 19.45
CA GLN A 7 24.83 -0.07 20.46
C GLN A 7 23.54 0.74 20.28
N LEU A 8 22.79 0.52 19.19
CA LEU A 8 21.56 1.25 18.93
C LEU A 8 20.52 0.96 20.01
N ARG A 9 20.11 2.03 20.70
CA ARG A 9 19.05 2.01 21.72
C ARG A 9 17.73 2.42 21.10
N TYR A 10 16.66 1.70 21.46
CA TYR A 10 15.32 2.05 21.03
C TYR A 10 14.83 3.31 21.73
N VAL A 11 14.24 4.25 20.98
CA VAL A 11 13.58 5.44 21.52
C VAL A 11 12.06 5.25 21.40
N PRO A 12 11.34 4.80 22.45
CA PRO A 12 9.99 4.25 22.28
C PRO A 12 8.87 5.27 22.07
N GLN A 13 9.06 6.54 22.45
CA GLN A 13 8.03 7.57 22.41
C GLN A 13 6.73 7.09 23.09
N ASN A 14 5.61 7.04 22.36
CA ASN A 14 4.29 6.63 22.85
C ASN A 14 4.14 5.13 23.13
N PHE A 15 5.18 4.32 22.86
CA PHE A 15 5.22 2.88 23.11
C PHE A 15 6.04 2.52 24.35
N ARG A 16 6.35 3.47 25.25
CA ARG A 16 7.21 3.21 26.42
C ARG A 16 6.69 2.06 27.28
N ASP A 17 5.38 2.02 27.51
CA ASP A 17 4.67 0.97 28.23
C ASP A 17 4.97 -0.43 27.67
N LEU A 18 4.94 -0.59 26.34
CA LEU A 18 5.24 -1.85 25.68
C LEU A 18 6.75 -2.12 25.60
N ALA A 19 7.55 -1.08 25.36
CA ALA A 19 8.99 -1.20 25.18
C ALA A 19 9.73 -1.66 26.44
N GLU A 20 9.17 -1.37 27.62
CA GLU A 20 9.74 -1.74 28.92
C GLU A 20 9.41 -3.18 29.33
N THR A 21 8.46 -3.83 28.64
CA THR A 21 8.16 -5.26 28.82
C THR A 21 9.28 -6.14 28.26
N GLU A 22 9.32 -7.42 28.67
CA GLU A 22 10.26 -8.40 28.10
C GLU A 22 10.03 -8.59 26.59
N LEU A 23 8.77 -8.72 26.15
CA LEU A 23 8.43 -8.77 24.72
C LEU A 23 9.00 -7.57 23.95
N GLY A 24 8.84 -6.34 24.48
CA GLY A 24 9.37 -5.14 23.84
C GLY A 24 10.89 -5.13 23.70
N LYS A 25 11.62 -5.60 24.72
CA LYS A 25 13.08 -5.72 24.70
C LYS A 25 13.55 -6.80 23.73
N GLU A 26 12.89 -7.96 23.74
CA GLU A 26 13.21 -9.08 22.86
C GLU A 26 12.91 -8.74 21.39
N LEU A 27 11.79 -8.09 21.09
CA LEU A 27 11.48 -7.57 19.75
C LEU A 27 12.58 -6.63 19.25
N TRP A 28 13.05 -5.71 20.10
CA TRP A 28 14.16 -4.82 19.72
C TRP A 28 15.46 -5.58 19.44
N SER A 29 15.77 -6.60 20.25
CA SER A 29 16.92 -7.46 20.02
C SER A 29 16.79 -8.23 18.70
N PHE A 30 15.64 -8.87 18.48
CA PHE A 30 15.31 -9.63 17.29
C PHE A 30 15.52 -8.80 16.02
N LEU A 31 14.98 -7.58 15.96
CA LEU A 31 15.09 -6.72 14.78
C LEU A 31 16.53 -6.36 14.41
N LYS A 32 17.44 -6.35 15.39
CA LYS A 32 18.86 -6.06 15.20
C LYS A 32 19.70 -7.28 14.84
N HIS A 33 19.13 -8.49 14.83
CA HIS A 33 19.83 -9.67 14.33
C HIS A 33 20.28 -9.46 12.89
N ARG A 34 21.52 -9.86 12.58
CA ARG A 34 22.15 -9.62 11.27
C ARG A 34 21.27 -10.05 10.10
N ASP A 35 20.63 -11.22 10.20
CA ASP A 35 19.76 -11.74 9.15
C ASP A 35 18.51 -10.86 8.94
N ASN A 36 17.98 -10.27 10.01
CA ASN A 36 16.84 -9.37 9.92
C ASN A 36 17.21 -8.01 9.31
N LEU A 37 18.41 -7.51 9.60
CA LEU A 37 18.96 -6.33 8.92
C LEU A 37 19.08 -6.56 7.41
N ILE A 38 19.65 -7.72 7.02
CA ILE A 38 19.79 -8.10 5.61
C ILE A 38 18.42 -8.24 4.93
N ARG A 39 17.43 -8.84 5.61
CA ARG A 39 16.05 -8.96 5.10
C ARG A 39 15.41 -7.59 4.85
N MET A 40 15.54 -6.66 5.80
CA MET A 40 14.99 -5.30 5.67
C MET A 40 15.66 -4.52 4.54
N GLU A 41 16.99 -4.61 4.41
CA GLU A 41 17.74 -4.02 3.30
C GLU A 41 17.30 -4.61 1.96
N THR A 42 17.21 -5.94 1.87
CA THR A 42 16.78 -6.64 0.65
C THR A 42 15.37 -6.24 0.25
N ALA A 43 14.41 -6.17 1.19
CA ALA A 43 13.06 -5.68 0.90
C ALA A 43 13.06 -4.24 0.38
N THR A 44 13.93 -3.39 0.93
CA THR A 44 14.09 -2.00 0.50
C THR A 44 14.64 -1.87 -0.92
N LEU A 45 15.58 -2.74 -1.30
CA LEU A 45 16.10 -2.83 -2.68
C LEU A 45 15.04 -3.31 -3.67
N LEU A 46 14.08 -4.12 -3.21
CA LEU A 46 12.98 -4.67 -4.02
C LEU A 46 11.71 -3.81 -3.99
N ASP A 47 11.77 -2.57 -3.51
CA ASP A 47 10.61 -1.67 -3.38
C ASP A 47 9.46 -2.22 -2.52
N ARG A 48 9.78 -3.10 -1.55
CA ARG A 48 8.82 -3.70 -0.61
C ARG A 48 8.89 -3.05 0.77
N ALA A 49 7.85 -3.25 1.57
CA ALA A 49 7.82 -2.78 2.94
C ALA A 49 8.89 -3.52 3.77
N ALA A 50 9.73 -2.80 4.51
CA ALA A 50 10.85 -3.40 5.22
C ALA A 50 10.41 -4.42 6.29
N VAL A 51 9.22 -4.25 6.86
CA VAL A 51 8.68 -5.17 7.87
C VAL A 51 8.17 -6.49 7.29
N GLU A 52 7.85 -6.52 5.99
CA GLU A 52 7.21 -7.67 5.34
C GLU A 52 8.01 -8.99 5.47
N PRO A 53 9.32 -9.05 5.18
CA PRO A 53 10.09 -10.30 5.31
C PRO A 53 10.29 -10.76 6.76
N LEU A 54 9.97 -9.92 7.75
CA LEU A 54 10.14 -10.25 9.16
C LEU A 54 8.95 -11.03 9.74
N ALA A 55 7.80 -11.00 9.05
CA ALA A 55 6.53 -11.55 9.55
C ALA A 55 6.64 -13.02 10.00
N ALA A 56 7.26 -13.88 9.17
CA ALA A 56 7.39 -15.29 9.49
C ALA A 56 8.27 -15.54 10.72
N GLY A 57 9.38 -14.80 10.85
CA GLY A 57 10.28 -14.91 12.01
C GLY A 57 9.63 -14.39 13.28
N LEU A 58 8.90 -13.27 13.19
CA LEU A 58 8.16 -12.70 14.32
C LEU A 58 7.10 -13.68 14.86
N VAL A 59 6.32 -14.30 13.98
CA VAL A 59 5.32 -15.30 14.39
C VAL A 59 5.99 -16.56 14.95
N ALA A 60 7.09 -17.01 14.35
CA ALA A 60 7.80 -18.19 14.83
C ALA A 60 8.43 -18.00 16.22
N GLU A 61 8.92 -16.81 16.53
CA GLU A 61 9.65 -16.52 17.78
C GLU A 61 8.73 -16.04 18.91
N PHE A 62 7.70 -15.26 18.59
CA PHE A 62 6.84 -14.59 19.58
C PHE A 62 5.37 -15.04 19.54
N GLY A 63 5.01 -15.96 18.65
CA GLY A 63 3.66 -16.53 18.58
C GLY A 63 2.58 -15.50 18.25
N GLU A 64 1.42 -15.61 18.90
CA GLU A 64 0.26 -14.76 18.62
C GLU A 64 0.38 -13.35 19.20
N GLU A 65 1.26 -13.11 20.17
CA GLU A 65 1.39 -11.79 20.85
C GLU A 65 1.74 -10.67 19.85
N VAL A 66 2.52 -10.99 18.81
CA VAL A 66 2.87 -10.04 17.74
C VAL A 66 1.71 -9.72 16.80
N SER A 67 0.57 -10.39 16.93
CA SER A 67 -0.64 -10.11 16.15
C SER A 67 -1.42 -8.90 16.69
N ASP A 68 -1.17 -8.50 17.94
CA ASP A 68 -1.78 -7.30 18.54
C ASP A 68 -1.43 -6.04 17.73
N ASP A 69 -2.42 -5.18 17.51
CA ASP A 69 -2.26 -4.00 16.66
C ASP A 69 -1.27 -2.98 17.25
N ARG A 70 -1.24 -2.81 18.57
CA ARG A 70 -0.31 -1.90 19.24
C ARG A 70 1.12 -2.43 19.18
N VAL A 71 1.29 -3.75 19.32
CA VAL A 71 2.59 -4.42 19.13
C VAL A 71 3.08 -4.28 17.69
N LYS A 72 2.25 -4.53 16.68
CA LYS A 72 2.61 -4.33 15.25
C LYS A 72 3.01 -2.88 14.96
N GLN A 73 2.30 -1.91 15.52
CA GLN A 73 2.65 -0.50 15.39
C GLN A 73 4.02 -0.20 16.02
N MET A 74 4.30 -0.76 17.19
CA MET A 74 5.61 -0.65 17.84
C MET A 74 6.71 -1.28 16.98
N ILE A 75 6.50 -2.47 16.42
CA ILE A 75 7.45 -3.13 15.51
C ILE A 75 7.72 -2.24 14.29
N GLY A 76 6.69 -1.67 13.68
CA GLY A 76 6.85 -0.72 12.57
C GLY A 76 7.66 0.52 12.96
N HIS A 77 7.47 1.03 14.18
CA HIS A 77 8.23 2.15 14.73
C HIS A 77 9.70 1.79 14.99
N MET A 78 9.97 0.61 15.55
CA MET A 78 11.32 0.07 15.74
C MET A 78 12.05 -0.10 14.40
N VAL A 79 11.39 -0.70 13.41
CA VAL A 79 11.93 -0.88 12.05
C VAL A 79 12.34 0.47 11.45
N ARG A 80 11.55 1.53 11.64
CA ARG A 80 11.94 2.87 11.17
C ARG A 80 13.26 3.34 11.78
N GLN A 81 13.48 3.13 13.08
CA GLN A 81 14.73 3.53 13.74
C GLN A 81 15.93 2.69 13.28
N VAL A 82 15.73 1.38 13.09
CA VAL A 82 16.76 0.50 12.53
C VAL A 82 17.14 0.94 11.12
N MET A 83 16.15 1.16 10.25
CA MET A 83 16.39 1.61 8.87
C MET A 83 17.08 2.98 8.82
N ALA A 84 16.69 3.92 9.70
CA ALA A 84 17.36 5.21 9.82
C ALA A 84 18.84 5.05 10.23
N ALA A 85 19.13 4.19 11.20
CA ALA A 85 20.50 3.90 11.61
C ALA A 85 21.31 3.17 10.53
N MET A 86 20.65 2.46 9.62
CA MET A 86 21.26 1.86 8.43
C MET A 86 21.49 2.84 7.28
N GLY A 87 21.14 4.13 7.45
CA GLY A 87 21.34 5.16 6.43
C GLY A 87 20.21 5.27 5.41
N TYR A 88 19.01 4.80 5.76
CA TYR A 88 17.82 4.93 4.93
C TYR A 88 16.84 5.97 5.47
N GLU A 89 16.07 6.57 4.57
CA GLU A 89 14.94 7.45 4.92
C GLU A 89 13.63 6.87 4.40
N THR A 90 12.51 7.30 4.99
CA THR A 90 11.18 6.87 4.53
C THR A 90 10.94 7.32 3.08
N ASP A 91 10.47 6.39 2.25
CA ASP A 91 10.04 6.64 0.87
C ASP A 91 8.52 6.78 0.81
N ARG A 92 7.79 5.68 1.05
CA ARG A 92 6.32 5.66 1.08
C ARG A 92 5.83 5.00 2.36
N SER A 93 4.81 5.59 2.96
CA SER A 93 4.12 5.01 4.12
C SER A 93 2.90 4.20 3.67
N ALA A 94 2.56 3.16 4.44
CA ALA A 94 1.35 2.34 4.23
C ALA A 94 1.27 1.64 2.85
N LEU A 95 2.40 1.14 2.32
CA LEU A 95 2.39 0.28 1.15
C LEU A 95 1.63 -1.01 1.48
N ARG A 96 0.59 -1.32 0.68
CA ARG A 96 -0.20 -2.55 0.84
C ARG A 96 0.66 -3.79 0.60
N ILE A 97 0.70 -4.68 1.58
CA ILE A 97 1.27 -6.00 1.43
C ILE A 97 0.20 -6.89 0.78
N THR A 98 0.51 -7.44 -0.40
CA THR A 98 -0.47 -8.15 -1.25
C THR A 98 -0.59 -9.63 -0.94
N ARG A 99 0.40 -10.20 -0.26
CA ARG A 99 0.39 -11.60 0.19
C ARG A 99 -0.14 -11.69 1.61
N PRO A 100 -0.83 -12.78 2.00
CA PRO A 100 -1.17 -13.03 3.40
C PRO A 100 0.09 -12.93 4.28
N SER A 101 0.03 -12.09 5.32
CA SER A 101 1.16 -11.75 6.19
C SER A 101 0.65 -11.19 7.52
N LEU A 102 1.49 -11.19 8.55
CA LEU A 102 1.24 -10.54 9.85
C LEU A 102 0.88 -9.05 9.67
N PHE A 103 1.53 -8.40 8.69
CA PHE A 103 1.31 -7.00 8.37
C PHE A 103 0.45 -6.86 7.13
N THR A 104 -0.58 -6.02 7.25
CA THR A 104 -1.45 -5.65 6.12
C THR A 104 -0.84 -4.57 5.24
N SER A 105 0.06 -3.76 5.79
CA SER A 105 0.81 -2.72 5.10
C SER A 105 2.09 -2.39 5.86
N GLY A 106 3.00 -1.68 5.23
CA GLY A 106 4.21 -1.19 5.89
C GLY A 106 4.91 -0.06 5.15
N THR A 107 5.99 0.43 5.73
CA THR A 107 6.77 1.55 5.20
C THR A 107 7.88 1.04 4.29
N THR A 108 8.04 1.68 3.12
CA THR A 108 9.21 1.50 2.25
C THR A 108 10.26 2.56 2.54
N TYR A 109 11.49 2.26 2.15
CA TYR A 109 12.64 3.12 2.40
C TYR A 109 13.45 3.34 1.13
N ARG A 110 14.32 4.35 1.17
CA ARG A 110 15.32 4.65 0.14
C ARG A 110 16.61 5.10 0.80
N PRO A 111 17.78 4.93 0.17
CA PRO A 111 19.03 5.45 0.72
C PRO A 111 18.92 6.95 1.01
N ALA A 112 19.39 7.38 2.17
CA ALA A 112 19.29 8.79 2.56
C ALA A 112 20.02 9.69 1.54
N GLY A 113 19.35 10.76 1.11
CA GLY A 113 19.92 11.70 0.15
C GLY A 113 19.86 11.26 -1.32
N SER A 114 19.30 10.08 -1.63
CA SER A 114 19.13 9.60 -3.01
C SER A 114 18.08 10.37 -3.83
N GLY A 115 17.42 11.37 -3.25
CA GLY A 115 16.25 12.03 -3.84
C GLY A 115 15.03 11.10 -3.88
N PRO A 116 13.80 11.63 -4.08
CA PRO A 116 12.64 10.77 -4.30
C PRO A 116 12.94 9.83 -5.47
N ARG A 117 12.68 8.52 -5.30
CA ARG A 117 12.75 7.59 -6.43
C ARG A 117 11.89 8.18 -7.55
N GLU A 118 12.44 8.31 -8.76
CA GLU A 118 11.65 8.78 -9.89
C GLU A 118 10.46 7.84 -10.01
N ALA A 119 9.27 8.35 -9.65
CA ALA A 119 8.04 7.61 -9.84
C ALA A 119 8.04 7.14 -11.29
N MET A 120 7.79 5.86 -11.53
CA MET A 120 7.66 5.31 -12.88
C MET A 120 6.72 6.25 -13.64
N LYS A 121 7.30 7.11 -14.49
CA LYS A 121 6.54 8.06 -15.29
C LYS A 121 5.86 7.18 -16.32
N ILE A 122 4.61 6.80 -16.07
CA ILE A 122 3.75 6.24 -17.12
C ILE A 122 3.84 7.27 -18.24
N THR A 123 4.56 6.91 -19.30
CA THR A 123 4.85 7.86 -20.36
C THR A 123 3.52 8.29 -20.96
N LYS A 124 3.47 9.49 -21.55
CA LYS A 124 2.28 9.93 -22.27
C LYS A 124 1.81 8.84 -23.26
N GLU A 125 2.74 8.16 -23.90
CA GLU A 125 2.50 7.03 -24.79
C GLU A 125 1.93 5.78 -24.10
N GLN A 126 2.41 5.40 -22.91
CA GLN A 126 1.83 4.27 -22.15
C GLN A 126 0.42 4.61 -21.63
N ARG A 127 0.21 5.85 -21.20
CA ARG A 127 -1.11 6.37 -20.84
C ARG A 127 -2.03 6.39 -22.06
N ASP A 128 -1.54 6.87 -23.20
CA ASP A 128 -2.27 6.95 -24.47
C ASP A 128 -2.55 5.56 -25.04
N ALA A 129 -1.67 4.57 -24.86
CA ALA A 129 -1.90 3.18 -25.25
C ALA A 129 -2.94 2.51 -24.34
N TRP A 130 -2.90 2.75 -23.03
CA TRP A 130 -3.94 2.29 -22.11
C TRP A 130 -5.29 2.97 -22.43
N ILE A 131 -5.29 4.27 -22.73
CA ILE A 131 -6.47 5.01 -23.18
C ILE A 131 -6.96 4.44 -24.53
N LYS A 132 -6.09 4.22 -25.52
CA LYS A 132 -6.46 3.71 -26.85
C LYS A 132 -7.09 2.32 -26.78
N ASN A 133 -6.56 1.44 -25.94
CA ASN A 133 -7.05 0.07 -25.80
C ASN A 133 -8.22 -0.07 -24.81
N THR A 134 -8.33 0.82 -23.81
CA THR A 134 -9.33 0.70 -22.74
C THR A 134 -10.48 1.68 -22.89
N LYS A 135 -10.26 2.92 -23.37
CA LYS A 135 -11.29 3.98 -23.51
C LYS A 135 -12.47 3.52 -24.38
N ASN A 136 -12.19 2.68 -25.38
CA ASN A 136 -13.19 2.12 -26.30
C ASN A 136 -13.54 0.65 -26.00
N SER A 137 -13.15 0.11 -24.84
CA SER A 137 -13.63 -1.24 -24.46
C SER A 137 -15.16 -1.25 -24.42
N ALA A 138 -15.78 -2.36 -24.79
CA ALA A 138 -17.24 -2.54 -24.80
C ALA A 138 -17.90 -2.03 -23.50
N PHE A 139 -17.31 -2.40 -22.36
CA PHE A 139 -17.70 -1.88 -21.03
C PHE A 139 -17.62 -0.35 -20.89
N ASN A 140 -16.53 0.28 -21.35
CA ASN A 140 -16.40 1.75 -21.23
C ASN A 140 -17.35 2.48 -22.16
N THR A 141 -17.62 1.93 -23.33
CA THR A 141 -18.65 2.44 -24.25
C THR A 141 -20.03 2.36 -23.62
N TRP A 142 -20.39 1.18 -23.09
CA TRP A 142 -21.64 0.95 -22.36
C TRP A 142 -21.80 1.86 -21.13
N LEU A 143 -20.76 2.03 -20.33
CA LEU A 143 -20.82 2.89 -19.14
C LEU A 143 -20.92 4.36 -19.56
N ASN A 144 -20.12 4.82 -20.53
CA ASN A 144 -20.14 6.21 -20.99
C ASN A 144 -21.51 6.61 -21.56
N LYS A 145 -22.22 5.70 -22.27
CA LYS A 145 -23.59 5.94 -22.74
C LYS A 145 -24.58 6.25 -21.60
N GLN A 146 -24.29 5.80 -20.39
CA GLN A 146 -25.16 5.98 -19.22
C GLN A 146 -24.74 7.09 -18.28
N VAL A 147 -23.49 7.57 -18.36
CA VAL A 147 -22.93 8.48 -17.35
C VAL A 147 -22.32 9.74 -17.97
N ARG A 148 -22.46 9.93 -19.28
CA ARG A 148 -22.02 11.14 -19.98
C ARG A 148 -23.16 11.76 -20.76
N ASP A 149 -23.16 13.08 -20.83
CA ASP A 149 -24.08 13.83 -21.68
C ASP A 149 -23.61 13.87 -23.15
N GLU A 150 -24.39 14.56 -24.00
CA GLU A 150 -24.11 14.77 -25.42
C GLU A 150 -22.79 15.53 -25.67
N ASN A 151 -22.35 16.33 -24.69
CA ASN A 151 -21.09 17.07 -24.73
C ASN A 151 -19.91 16.26 -24.17
N GLY A 152 -20.15 15.02 -23.74
CA GLY A 152 -19.15 14.13 -23.15
C GLY A 152 -18.78 14.48 -21.70
N VAL A 153 -19.53 15.35 -21.01
CA VAL A 153 -19.33 15.68 -19.60
C VAL A 153 -19.79 14.52 -18.72
N LEU A 154 -18.99 14.19 -17.69
CA LEU A 154 -19.31 13.13 -16.75
C LEU A 154 -20.41 13.58 -15.77
N LEU A 155 -21.52 12.86 -15.74
CA LEU A 155 -22.65 13.07 -14.86
C LEU A 155 -22.52 12.16 -13.63
N LEU A 156 -22.00 12.72 -12.53
CA LEU A 156 -21.72 11.96 -11.31
C LEU A 156 -22.96 11.31 -10.70
N GLU A 157 -24.11 11.99 -10.73
CA GLU A 157 -25.36 11.42 -10.22
C GLU A 157 -25.78 10.18 -11.00
N GLN A 158 -25.58 10.17 -12.32
CA GLN A 158 -25.85 9.00 -13.15
C GLN A 158 -24.84 7.88 -12.89
N LEU A 159 -23.56 8.21 -12.71
CA LEU A 159 -22.53 7.24 -12.31
C LEU A 159 -22.89 6.53 -11.00
N TYR A 160 -23.32 7.28 -9.98
CA TYR A 160 -23.78 6.70 -8.72
C TYR A 160 -25.10 5.96 -8.85
N ALA A 161 -26.02 6.40 -9.71
CA ALA A 161 -27.25 5.67 -9.99
C ALA A 161 -26.96 4.31 -10.63
N VAL A 162 -26.04 4.24 -11.61
CA VAL A 162 -25.59 2.97 -12.20
C VAL A 162 -24.89 2.11 -11.14
N ALA A 163 -24.01 2.69 -10.33
CA ALA A 163 -23.34 1.98 -9.23
C ALA A 163 -24.34 1.28 -8.28
N ARG A 164 -25.39 2.00 -7.88
CA ARG A 164 -26.45 1.47 -6.99
C ARG A 164 -27.21 0.30 -7.60
N LYS A 165 -27.44 0.27 -8.93
CA LYS A 165 -28.11 -0.86 -9.59
C LYS A 165 -27.37 -2.19 -9.38
N TYR A 166 -26.05 -2.15 -9.22
CA TYR A 166 -25.20 -3.33 -8.99
C TYR A 166 -24.76 -3.43 -7.52
N GLY A 167 -25.47 -2.79 -6.58
CA GLY A 167 -25.21 -2.91 -5.14
C GLY A 167 -24.00 -2.12 -4.62
N ILE A 168 -23.47 -1.17 -5.39
CA ILE A 168 -22.37 -0.30 -4.93
C ILE A 168 -22.97 0.95 -4.29
N GLU A 169 -22.97 1.01 -2.96
CA GLU A 169 -23.44 2.18 -2.19
C GLU A 169 -22.32 3.15 -1.79
N LYS A 170 -21.07 2.73 -1.93
CA LYS A 170 -19.91 3.49 -1.49
C LYS A 170 -19.74 4.80 -2.29
N ARG A 171 -19.66 5.92 -1.57
CA ARG A 171 -19.38 7.25 -2.13
C ARG A 171 -17.91 7.65 -2.00
N TYR A 172 -17.47 8.48 -2.95
CA TYR A 172 -16.10 8.98 -3.08
C TYR A 172 -16.09 10.51 -3.19
N ASP A 173 -16.91 11.18 -2.38
CA ASP A 173 -17.17 12.62 -2.51
C ASP A 173 -15.93 13.49 -2.27
N ASN A 174 -14.88 12.93 -1.65
CA ASN A 174 -13.59 13.57 -1.44
C ASN A 174 -12.62 13.49 -2.64
N LEU A 175 -12.99 12.81 -3.72
CA LEU A 175 -12.15 12.64 -4.92
C LEU A 175 -12.66 13.47 -6.09
N ASN A 176 -11.79 13.78 -7.06
CA ASN A 176 -12.24 14.48 -8.27
C ASN A 176 -13.13 13.57 -9.15
N PRO A 177 -13.97 14.13 -10.03
CA PRO A 177 -14.94 13.35 -10.81
C PRO A 177 -14.33 12.19 -11.61
N GLY A 178 -13.13 12.39 -12.18
CA GLY A 178 -12.42 11.35 -12.92
C GLY A 178 -11.97 10.19 -12.04
N GLN A 179 -11.47 10.48 -10.84
CA GLN A 179 -11.09 9.49 -9.84
C GLN A 179 -12.30 8.71 -9.31
N GLN A 180 -13.42 9.39 -9.06
CA GLN A 180 -14.68 8.74 -8.67
C GLN A 180 -15.13 7.73 -9.73
N ARG A 181 -15.16 8.16 -11.01
CA ARG A 181 -15.47 7.29 -12.16
C ARG A 181 -14.54 6.10 -12.26
N MET A 182 -13.25 6.29 -12.05
CA MET A 182 -12.27 5.20 -12.12
C MET A 182 -12.54 4.16 -11.04
N ASN A 183 -12.71 4.58 -9.78
CA ASN A 183 -12.94 3.68 -8.65
C ASN A 183 -14.27 2.91 -8.79
N ILE A 184 -15.34 3.58 -9.19
CA ILE A 184 -16.65 2.97 -9.41
C ILE A 184 -16.61 2.03 -10.63
N GLY A 185 -15.99 2.46 -11.73
CA GLY A 185 -15.86 1.66 -12.94
C GLY A 185 -15.10 0.34 -12.74
N VAL A 186 -14.06 0.32 -11.90
CA VAL A 186 -13.35 -0.91 -11.53
C VAL A 186 -14.24 -1.89 -10.77
N GLN A 187 -15.13 -1.39 -9.91
CA GLN A 187 -16.08 -2.24 -9.18
C GLN A 187 -17.18 -2.76 -10.10
N LEU A 188 -17.79 -1.87 -10.89
CA LEU A 188 -18.82 -2.24 -11.87
C LEU A 188 -18.33 -3.32 -12.84
N ARG A 189 -17.08 -3.24 -13.32
CA ARG A 189 -16.53 -4.26 -14.24
C ARG A 189 -16.49 -5.67 -13.66
N LYS A 190 -16.51 -5.83 -12.33
CA LYS A 190 -16.55 -7.14 -11.65
C LYS A 190 -17.98 -7.66 -11.44
N LEU A 191 -18.98 -6.77 -11.52
CA LEU A 191 -20.35 -7.05 -11.10
C LEU A 191 -21.33 -7.08 -12.28
N VAL A 192 -21.08 -6.30 -13.33
CA VAL A 192 -21.92 -6.24 -14.53
C VAL A 192 -21.65 -7.48 -15.39
N ASP A 193 -22.70 -8.17 -15.80
CA ASP A 193 -22.58 -9.34 -16.69
C ASP A 193 -22.01 -8.88 -18.05
N PRO A 194 -20.96 -9.53 -18.58
CA PRO A 194 -20.41 -9.22 -19.91
C PRO A 194 -21.45 -9.11 -21.02
N LYS A 195 -22.52 -9.91 -20.98
CA LYS A 195 -23.59 -9.87 -21.98
C LYS A 195 -24.28 -8.51 -22.08
N GLU A 196 -24.30 -7.73 -20.99
CA GLU A 196 -24.93 -6.41 -20.94
C GLU A 196 -24.17 -5.34 -21.75
N TYR A 197 -22.86 -5.52 -21.95
CA TYR A 197 -22.03 -4.54 -22.65
C TYR A 197 -21.32 -5.08 -23.89
N GLU A 198 -21.23 -6.39 -24.07
CA GLU A 198 -20.73 -7.01 -25.31
C GLU A 198 -21.79 -7.07 -26.42
N SER A 199 -23.07 -6.87 -26.08
CA SER A 199 -24.20 -6.85 -27.02
C SER A 199 -24.51 -5.44 -27.58
N THR A 200 -23.67 -4.43 -27.32
CA THR A 200 -23.92 -2.99 -27.62
C THR A 200 -22.84 -2.37 -28.51
#